data_AF-A0A1J9UR81-F1
#
_entry.id   AF-A0A1J9UR81-F1
#
_cell.length_a   1.000
_cell.length_b   1.000
_cell.length_c   1.000
_cell.angle_alpha   90.00
_cell.angle_beta   90.00
_cell.angle_gamma   90.00
#
_symmetry.space_group_name_H-M   'P 1'
#
loop_
_entity.id
_entity.type
_entity.pdbx_description
1 polymer ?
#
loop_
_entity_poly.entity_id
_entity_poly.type
_entity_poly.pdbx_seq_one_letter_code
_entity_poly.pdbx_strand_id
1 'polypeptide(L)'
;MFRNAAELVAQAKEQNVKIAEIMIQCEMETRSISREEVIAGMEKNLVVMEQAVERGIRGVKSPTGLTGGDAVKVQAYMQSGKGLSGDTILDAVSKAVATNEVNAAMGIICATPTAGSAGTVPGVLFALKEKLQPTREEMIEFLFTAGAFGMVVANNACISGAAGGCQAEVGSASGMAAAAAVEMAGGTPDQA
;
A
#
# COMPACT_ATOMS: atom_id res chain seq x y z
N MET A 1 10.10 14.09 14.30
CA MET A 1 10.34 13.76 12.87
C MET A 1 11.59 12.89 12.72
N PHE A 2 11.45 11.72 12.10
CA PHE A 2 12.54 10.77 11.81
C PHE A 2 13.11 11.03 10.40
N ARG A 3 14.41 10.76 10.20
CA ARG A 3 15.08 10.98 8.91
C ARG A 3 15.34 9.70 8.14
N ASN A 4 15.55 8.60 8.84
CA ASN A 4 15.91 7.30 8.27
C ASN A 4 15.19 6.17 9.02
N ALA A 5 15.26 4.95 8.46
CA ALA A 5 14.60 3.79 9.05
C ALA A 5 15.12 3.45 10.46
N ALA A 6 16.42 3.64 10.72
CA ALA A 6 16.98 3.35 12.05
C ALA A 6 16.42 4.28 13.13
N GLU A 7 16.26 5.57 12.83
CA GLU A 7 15.61 6.54 13.73
C GLU A 7 14.13 6.22 13.94
N LEU A 8 13.41 5.87 12.87
CA LEU A 8 12.00 5.49 12.93
C LEU A 8 11.79 4.28 13.86
N VAL A 9 12.57 3.22 13.67
CA VAL A 9 12.52 2.00 14.49
C VAL A 9 12.92 2.28 15.93
N ALA A 10 13.97 3.09 16.16
CA ALA A 10 14.40 3.48 17.50
C ALA A 10 13.30 4.23 18.26
N GLN A 11 12.62 5.19 17.62
CA GLN A 11 11.52 5.94 18.23
C GLN A 11 10.33 5.05 18.60
N ALA A 12 9.93 4.15 17.69
CA ALA A 12 8.85 3.20 17.94
C ALA A 12 9.16 2.31 19.15
N LYS A 13 10.41 1.84 19.27
CA LYS A 13 10.87 1.02 20.40
C LYS A 13 10.97 1.78 21.71
N GLU A 14 11.51 2.99 21.69
CA GLU A 14 11.66 3.83 22.89
C GLU A 14 10.29 4.16 23.50
N GLN A 15 9.30 4.44 22.66
CA GLN A 15 7.93 4.75 23.09
C GLN A 15 7.07 3.50 23.31
N ASN A 16 7.56 2.31 22.93
CA ASN A 16 6.82 1.05 22.94
C ASN A 16 5.48 1.14 22.17
N VAL A 17 5.54 1.68 20.95
CA VAL A 17 4.40 1.85 20.04
C VAL A 17 4.71 1.27 18.65
N LYS A 18 3.67 1.12 17.82
CA LYS A 18 3.81 0.75 16.40
C LYS A 18 4.47 1.88 15.59
N ILE A 19 5.10 1.54 14.46
CA ILE A 19 5.58 2.50 13.46
C ILE A 19 4.43 3.38 12.95
N ALA A 20 3.24 2.80 12.77
CA ALA A 20 2.04 3.57 12.44
C ALA A 20 1.78 4.76 13.39
N GLU A 21 1.96 4.56 14.70
CA GLU A 21 1.74 5.60 15.70
C GLU A 21 2.76 6.74 15.58
N ILE A 22 4.04 6.41 15.34
CA ILE A 22 5.08 7.42 15.08
C ILE A 22 4.74 8.26 13.85
N MET A 23 4.21 7.63 12.79
CA MET A 23 3.79 8.37 11.59
C MET A 23 2.57 9.26 11.86
N ILE A 24 1.58 8.79 12.62
CA ILE A 24 0.40 9.59 13.00
C ILE A 24 0.83 10.84 13.77
N GLN A 25 1.71 10.69 14.77
CA GLN A 25 2.27 11.81 15.53
C GLN A 25 3.02 12.78 14.62
N CYS A 26 3.83 12.26 13.69
CA CYS A 26 4.55 13.08 12.71
C CYS A 26 3.61 13.90 11.81
N GLU A 27 2.50 13.32 11.33
CA GLU A 27 1.48 14.03 10.55
C GLU A 27 0.78 15.11 11.38
N MET A 28 0.41 14.81 12.63
CA MET A 28 -0.22 15.76 13.54
C MET A 28 0.68 16.98 13.76
N GLU A 29 1.96 16.75 14.05
CA GLU A 29 2.95 17.82 14.25
C GLU A 29 3.17 18.64 12.97
N THR A 30 3.42 17.96 11.85
CA THR A 30 3.79 18.62 10.57
C THR A 30 2.66 19.49 10.04
N ARG A 31 1.41 19.04 10.19
CA ARG A 31 0.23 19.73 9.64
C ARG A 31 -0.51 20.55 10.67
N SER A 32 -0.14 20.45 11.95
CA SER A 32 -0.81 21.13 13.08
C SER A 32 -2.32 20.84 13.13
N ILE A 33 -2.70 19.58 12.91
CA ILE A 33 -4.09 19.10 12.91
C ILE A 33 -4.30 17.99 13.93
N SER A 34 -5.55 17.71 14.29
CA SER A 34 -5.87 16.70 15.31
C SER A 34 -5.63 15.27 14.81
N ARG A 35 -5.54 14.31 15.74
CA ARG A 35 -5.43 12.89 15.42
C ARG A 35 -6.61 12.44 14.56
N GLU A 36 -7.81 12.86 14.92
CA GLU A 36 -9.05 12.50 14.23
C GLU A 36 -9.02 12.99 12.76
N GLU A 37 -8.49 14.19 12.51
CA GLU A 37 -8.34 14.73 11.16
C GLU A 37 -7.31 13.95 10.34
N VAL A 38 -6.19 13.54 10.95
CA VAL A 38 -5.16 12.69 10.33
C VAL A 38 -5.74 11.33 9.94
N ILE A 39 -6.40 10.65 10.88
CA ILE A 39 -7.03 9.34 10.66
C ILE A 39 -8.12 9.44 9.58
N ALA A 40 -9.00 10.45 9.66
CA ALA A 40 -10.06 10.65 8.66
C ALA A 40 -9.50 10.94 7.26
N GLY A 41 -8.36 11.62 7.17
CA GLY A 41 -7.65 11.83 5.91
C GLY A 41 -7.15 10.51 5.31
N MET A 42 -6.52 9.67 6.12
CA MET A 42 -6.02 8.37 5.65
C MET A 42 -7.15 7.39 5.34
N GLU A 43 -8.26 7.44 6.07
CA GLU A 43 -9.44 6.64 5.76
C GLU A 43 -10.00 6.95 4.37
N LYS A 44 -10.02 8.23 3.96
CA LYS A 44 -10.42 8.60 2.58
C LYS A 44 -9.52 7.93 1.54
N ASN A 45 -8.20 7.88 1.80
CA ASN A 45 -7.27 7.19 0.90
C ASN A 45 -7.55 5.69 0.84
N LEU A 46 -7.82 5.07 2.00
CA LEU A 46 -8.18 3.65 2.07
C LEU A 46 -9.46 3.34 1.29
N VAL A 47 -10.50 4.18 1.40
CA VAL A 47 -11.74 4.05 0.62
C VAL A 47 -11.46 4.15 -0.88
N VAL A 48 -10.63 5.10 -1.32
CA VAL A 48 -10.25 5.23 -2.74
C VAL A 48 -9.52 3.98 -3.22
N MET A 49 -8.60 3.43 -2.43
CA MET A 49 -7.90 2.19 -2.75
C MET A 49 -8.86 1.00 -2.88
N GLU A 50 -9.81 0.87 -1.95
CA GLU A 50 -10.84 -0.18 -1.97
C GLU A 50 -11.68 -0.09 -3.23
N GLN A 51 -12.19 1.10 -3.56
CA GLN A 51 -12.98 1.34 -4.77
C GLN A 51 -12.20 1.05 -6.06
N ALA A 52 -10.91 1.40 -6.11
CA ALA A 52 -10.07 1.12 -7.26
C ALA A 52 -9.88 -0.39 -7.47
N VAL A 53 -9.61 -1.14 -6.39
CA VAL A 53 -9.51 -2.61 -6.45
C VAL A 53 -10.84 -3.22 -6.91
N GLU A 54 -11.95 -2.86 -6.26
CA GLU A 54 -13.29 -3.36 -6.59
C GLU A 54 -13.69 -3.10 -8.04
N ARG A 55 -13.37 -1.90 -8.55
CA ARG A 55 -13.63 -1.55 -9.94
C ARG A 55 -12.78 -2.38 -10.90
N GLY A 56 -11.50 -2.56 -10.61
CA GLY A 56 -10.58 -3.30 -11.48
C GLY A 56 -10.89 -4.79 -11.54
N ILE A 57 -11.25 -5.43 -10.42
CA ILE A 57 -11.61 -6.86 -10.39
C ILE A 57 -12.95 -7.16 -11.08
N ARG A 58 -13.81 -6.15 -11.28
CA ARG A 58 -15.01 -6.27 -12.14
C ARG A 58 -14.69 -6.16 -13.64
N GLY A 59 -13.44 -5.83 -13.97
CA GLY A 59 -12.97 -5.61 -15.32
C GLY A 59 -13.06 -4.15 -15.73
N VAL A 60 -11.94 -3.60 -16.19
CA VAL A 60 -11.82 -2.27 -16.76
C VAL A 60 -10.88 -2.34 -17.97
N LYS A 61 -11.02 -1.41 -18.93
CA LYS A 61 -10.14 -1.33 -20.11
C LYS A 61 -9.63 0.08 -20.29
N SER A 62 -8.38 0.20 -20.73
CA SER A 62 -7.81 1.50 -21.07
C SER A 62 -8.45 2.09 -22.33
N PRO A 63 -8.44 3.43 -22.51
CA PRO A 63 -8.94 4.07 -23.73
C PRO A 63 -8.22 3.59 -25.01
N THR A 64 -6.96 3.17 -24.90
CA THR A 64 -6.19 2.63 -26.02
C THR A 64 -6.56 1.18 -26.36
N GLY A 65 -7.25 0.48 -25.45
CA GLY A 65 -7.58 -0.95 -25.58
C GLY A 65 -6.39 -1.89 -25.41
N LEU A 66 -5.19 -1.38 -25.10
CA LEU A 66 -3.97 -2.18 -24.96
C LEU A 66 -3.88 -2.93 -23.63
N THR A 67 -4.59 -2.47 -22.60
CA THR A 67 -4.56 -3.06 -21.26
C THR A 67 -5.97 -3.17 -20.68
N GLY A 68 -6.19 -4.16 -19.81
CA GLY A 68 -7.44 -4.35 -19.10
C GLY A 68 -7.99 -5.77 -19.08
N GLY A 69 -8.55 -6.17 -17.94
CA GLY A 69 -9.19 -7.47 -17.73
C GLY A 69 -8.22 -8.58 -17.33
N ASP A 70 -6.92 -8.29 -17.17
CA ASP A 70 -5.94 -9.25 -16.69
C ASP A 70 -6.15 -9.56 -15.20
N ALA A 71 -6.58 -8.59 -14.40
CA ALA A 71 -7.01 -8.85 -13.02
C ALA A 71 -8.10 -9.92 -12.94
N VAL A 72 -9.09 -9.85 -13.83
CA VAL A 72 -10.18 -10.84 -13.94
C VAL A 72 -9.65 -12.21 -14.34
N LYS A 73 -8.71 -12.26 -15.30
CA LYS A 73 -8.06 -13.52 -15.71
C LYS A 73 -7.28 -14.15 -14.56
N VAL A 74 -6.55 -13.36 -13.77
CA VAL A 74 -5.83 -13.87 -12.58
C VAL A 74 -6.81 -14.40 -11.53
N GLN A 75 -7.91 -13.70 -11.27
CA GLN A 75 -8.98 -14.18 -10.38
C GLN A 75 -9.59 -15.50 -10.86
N ALA A 76 -9.92 -15.61 -12.16
CA ALA A 76 -10.42 -16.86 -12.74
C ALA A 76 -9.38 -17.99 -12.66
N TYR A 77 -8.11 -17.68 -12.86
CA TYR A 77 -7.02 -18.66 -12.75
C TYR A 77 -6.87 -19.17 -11.31
N MET A 78 -6.91 -18.28 -10.32
CA MET A 78 -6.93 -18.64 -8.89
C MET A 78 -8.14 -19.53 -8.56
N GLN A 79 -9.35 -19.13 -8.95
CA GLN A 79 -10.59 -19.88 -8.71
C GLN A 79 -10.62 -21.26 -9.39
N SER A 80 -9.83 -21.45 -10.45
CA SER A 80 -9.74 -22.76 -11.12
C SER A 80 -9.04 -23.84 -10.27
N GLY A 81 -8.35 -23.46 -9.19
CA GLY A 81 -7.54 -24.35 -8.36
C GLY A 81 -6.26 -24.84 -9.06
N LYS A 82 -5.93 -24.33 -10.24
CA LYS A 82 -4.73 -24.68 -11.03
C LYS A 82 -3.60 -23.67 -10.88
N GLY A 83 -3.68 -22.79 -9.90
CA GLY A 83 -2.66 -21.79 -9.58
C GLY A 83 -1.29 -22.43 -9.32
N LEU A 84 -0.24 -21.91 -9.97
CA LEU A 84 1.14 -22.33 -9.67
C LEU A 84 1.69 -21.69 -8.39
N SER A 85 1.10 -20.56 -7.97
CA SER A 85 1.37 -19.89 -6.70
C SER A 85 0.18 -20.07 -5.76
N GLY A 86 0.40 -19.93 -4.45
CA GLY A 86 -0.70 -19.97 -3.49
C GLY A 86 -1.68 -18.80 -3.65
N ASP A 87 -2.93 -19.01 -3.25
CA ASP A 87 -4.05 -18.07 -3.45
C ASP A 87 -3.75 -16.66 -2.97
N THR A 88 -3.08 -16.49 -1.83
CA THR A 88 -2.72 -15.15 -1.32
C THR A 88 -1.82 -14.37 -2.28
N ILE A 89 -0.86 -15.05 -2.94
CA ILE A 89 0.04 -14.40 -3.89
C ILE A 89 -0.74 -14.04 -5.15
N LEU A 90 -1.56 -14.97 -5.65
CA LEU A 90 -2.40 -14.73 -6.84
C LEU A 90 -3.41 -13.60 -6.60
N ASP A 91 -4.01 -13.56 -5.42
CA ASP A 91 -4.96 -12.53 -5.02
C ASP A 91 -4.26 -11.16 -4.91
N ALA A 92 -3.07 -11.09 -4.30
CA ALA A 92 -2.26 -9.87 -4.24
C ALA A 92 -1.91 -9.35 -5.64
N VAL A 93 -1.47 -10.23 -6.53
CA VAL A 93 -1.20 -9.89 -7.94
C VAL A 93 -2.46 -9.39 -8.62
N SER A 94 -3.59 -10.08 -8.46
CA SER A 94 -4.84 -9.68 -9.10
C SER A 94 -5.32 -8.30 -8.65
N LYS A 95 -5.19 -7.98 -7.36
CA LYS A 95 -5.59 -6.71 -6.76
C LYS A 95 -4.65 -5.58 -7.17
N ALA A 96 -3.35 -5.84 -7.23
CA ALA A 96 -2.37 -4.88 -7.76
C ALA A 96 -2.61 -4.56 -9.24
N VAL A 97 -2.83 -5.60 -10.06
CA VAL A 97 -3.17 -5.43 -11.48
C VAL A 97 -4.51 -4.68 -11.62
N ALA A 98 -5.52 -5.01 -10.83
CA ALA A 98 -6.82 -4.33 -10.85
C ALA A 98 -6.69 -2.82 -10.65
N THR A 99 -5.95 -2.38 -9.62
CA THR A 99 -5.71 -0.95 -9.39
C THR A 99 -4.93 -0.30 -10.53
N ASN A 100 -3.91 -0.97 -11.07
CA ASN A 100 -3.12 -0.44 -12.19
C ASN A 100 -3.93 -0.37 -13.49
N GLU A 101 -4.87 -1.29 -13.72
CA GLU A 101 -5.81 -1.22 -14.84
C GLU A 101 -6.78 -0.05 -14.67
N VAL A 102 -7.25 0.24 -13.45
CA VAL A 102 -8.06 1.44 -13.17
C VAL A 102 -7.26 2.71 -13.46
N ASN A 103 -5.99 2.76 -13.07
CA ASN A 103 -5.09 3.87 -13.42
C ASN A 103 -4.95 4.02 -14.95
N ALA A 104 -4.68 2.92 -15.67
CA ALA A 104 -4.58 2.93 -17.13
C ALA A 104 -5.89 3.30 -17.83
N ALA A 105 -7.02 3.11 -17.15
CA ALA A 105 -8.35 3.53 -17.59
C ALA A 105 -8.72 4.96 -17.18
N MET A 106 -7.75 5.76 -16.72
CA MET A 106 -7.94 7.13 -16.24
C MET A 106 -8.95 7.23 -15.08
N GLY A 107 -9.05 6.17 -14.27
CA GLY A 107 -9.86 6.15 -13.06
C GLY A 107 -9.16 6.80 -11.87
N ILE A 108 -9.91 6.96 -10.78
CA ILE A 108 -9.38 7.51 -9.53
C ILE A 108 -8.60 6.39 -8.81
N ILE A 109 -7.36 6.70 -8.42
CA ILE A 109 -6.46 5.82 -7.64
C ILE A 109 -5.77 6.63 -6.54
N CYS A 110 -5.15 5.94 -5.59
CA CYS A 110 -4.25 6.55 -4.61
C CYS A 110 -2.80 6.20 -5.00
N ALA A 111 -1.96 7.22 -5.20
CA ALA A 111 -0.56 7.04 -5.57
C ALA A 111 0.26 6.47 -4.39
N THR A 112 1.06 5.43 -4.63
CA THR A 112 1.86 4.78 -3.59
C THR A 112 3.21 4.25 -4.12
N PRO A 113 4.30 5.05 -4.12
CA PRO A 113 4.34 6.50 -3.99
C PRO A 113 3.96 7.25 -5.29
N THR A 114 3.94 6.57 -6.44
CA THR A 114 3.52 7.17 -7.73
C THR A 114 2.28 6.48 -8.29
N ALA A 115 1.71 7.03 -9.36
CA ALA A 115 0.60 6.41 -10.06
C ALA A 115 1.00 5.07 -10.72
N GLY A 116 2.26 4.90 -11.14
CA GLY A 116 2.75 3.69 -11.78
C GLY A 116 2.84 2.48 -10.84
N SER A 117 3.09 2.74 -9.54
CA SER A 117 3.18 1.71 -8.50
C SER A 117 1.92 1.59 -7.63
N ALA A 118 0.86 2.33 -7.95
CA ALA A 118 -0.34 2.54 -7.13
C ALA A 118 -1.05 1.24 -6.69
N GLY A 119 -0.92 0.16 -7.46
CA GLY A 119 -1.50 -1.13 -7.11
C GLY A 119 -0.76 -1.92 -6.03
N THR A 120 0.50 -1.61 -5.73
CA THR A 120 1.35 -2.47 -4.88
C THR A 120 0.84 -2.54 -3.44
N VAL A 121 0.68 -1.38 -2.80
CA VAL A 121 0.20 -1.26 -1.41
C VAL A 121 -1.21 -1.84 -1.23
N PRO A 122 -2.23 -1.45 -2.03
CA PRO A 122 -3.56 -2.04 -1.89
C PRO A 122 -3.59 -3.53 -2.28
N GLY A 123 -2.77 -3.96 -3.24
CA GLY A 123 -2.65 -5.37 -3.61
C GLY A 123 -2.29 -6.25 -2.42
N VAL A 124 -1.28 -5.83 -1.64
CA VAL A 124 -0.86 -6.53 -0.42
C VAL A 124 -1.94 -6.43 0.67
N LEU A 125 -2.40 -5.21 0.99
CA LEU A 125 -3.38 -4.98 2.06
C LEU A 125 -4.64 -5.83 1.88
N PHE A 126 -5.27 -5.75 0.71
CA PHE A 126 -6.53 -6.42 0.48
C PHE A 126 -6.37 -7.93 0.30
N ALA A 127 -5.21 -8.43 -0.14
CA ALA A 127 -4.95 -9.87 -0.19
C ALA A 127 -4.71 -10.50 1.20
N LEU A 128 -4.17 -9.72 2.14
CA LEU A 128 -3.98 -10.16 3.52
C LEU A 128 -5.26 -10.05 4.36
N LYS A 129 -6.22 -9.22 3.95
CA LYS A 129 -7.50 -8.99 4.66
C LYS A 129 -8.20 -10.28 5.09
N GLU A 130 -8.30 -11.28 4.20
CA GLU A 130 -8.97 -12.56 4.53
C GLU A 130 -8.19 -13.42 5.53
N LYS A 131 -6.85 -13.33 5.51
CA LYS A 131 -5.98 -14.13 6.37
C LYS A 131 -5.77 -13.54 7.75
N LEU A 132 -5.54 -12.23 7.82
CA LEU A 132 -5.25 -11.53 9.07
C LEU A 132 -6.52 -10.99 9.74
N GLN A 133 -7.63 -10.90 9.00
CA GLN A 133 -8.91 -10.34 9.48
C GLN A 133 -8.73 -9.01 10.23
N PRO A 134 -7.96 -8.04 9.66
CA PRO A 134 -7.67 -6.80 10.36
C PRO A 134 -8.94 -5.99 10.55
N THR A 135 -9.02 -5.29 11.68
CA THR A 135 -10.00 -4.23 11.90
C THR A 135 -9.77 -3.08 10.91
N ARG A 136 -10.79 -2.21 10.76
CA ARG A 136 -10.67 -1.03 9.91
C ARG A 136 -9.53 -0.11 10.37
N GLU A 137 -9.35 0.01 11.67
CA GLU A 137 -8.27 0.78 12.30
C GLU A 137 -6.90 0.21 11.91
N GLU A 138 -6.71 -1.11 11.99
CA GLU A 138 -5.45 -1.76 11.58
C GLU A 138 -5.16 -1.61 10.07
N MET A 139 -6.20 -1.57 9.23
CA MET A 139 -6.02 -1.27 7.79
C MET A 139 -5.56 0.18 7.57
N ILE A 140 -6.00 1.12 8.40
CA ILE A 140 -5.55 2.51 8.36
C ILE A 140 -4.12 2.61 8.90
N GLU A 141 -3.81 1.93 10.02
CA GLU A 141 -2.46 1.83 10.58
C GLU A 141 -1.47 1.29 9.55
N PHE A 142 -1.83 0.25 8.79
CA PHE A 142 -1.01 -0.28 7.70
C PHE A 142 -0.62 0.80 6.68
N LEU A 143 -1.53 1.70 6.32
CA LEU A 143 -1.21 2.80 5.41
C LEU A 143 -0.29 3.83 6.06
N PHE A 144 -0.39 4.05 7.37
CA PHE A 144 0.55 4.90 8.10
C PHE A 144 1.95 4.27 8.18
N THR A 145 2.05 2.97 8.45
CA THR A 145 3.33 2.24 8.40
C THR A 145 3.96 2.34 7.02
N ALA A 146 3.19 2.06 5.96
CA ALA A 146 3.64 2.22 4.59
C ALA A 146 4.09 3.67 4.30
N GLY A 147 3.32 4.65 4.77
CA GLY A 147 3.62 6.08 4.65
C GLY A 147 4.93 6.49 5.33
N ALA A 148 5.23 5.96 6.52
CA ALA A 148 6.49 6.21 7.22
C ALA A 148 7.70 5.75 6.41
N PHE A 149 7.68 4.53 5.89
CA PHE A 149 8.75 4.04 5.02
C PHE A 149 8.81 4.81 3.69
N GLY A 150 7.66 5.21 3.15
CA GLY A 150 7.60 6.11 1.98
C GLY A 150 8.29 7.45 2.24
N MET A 151 8.08 8.04 3.42
CA MET A 151 8.73 9.28 3.84
C MET A 151 10.24 9.11 4.02
N VAL A 152 10.69 7.97 4.59
CA VAL A 152 12.12 7.63 4.66
C VAL A 152 12.74 7.59 3.25
N VAL A 153 12.10 6.91 2.30
CA VAL A 153 12.62 6.83 0.92
C VAL A 153 12.62 8.20 0.28
N ALA A 154 11.55 8.97 0.39
CA ALA A 154 11.43 10.31 -0.22
C ALA A 154 12.47 11.30 0.31
N ASN A 155 12.86 11.20 1.58
CA ASN A 155 13.85 12.09 2.20
C ASN A 155 15.31 11.74 1.86
N ASN A 156 15.59 10.49 1.45
CA ASN A 156 16.96 10.01 1.25
C ASN A 156 17.27 9.59 -0.20
N ALA A 157 16.24 9.45 -1.03
CA ALA A 157 16.36 8.92 -2.39
C ALA A 157 15.32 9.56 -3.32
N CYS A 158 15.30 9.08 -4.57
CA CYS A 158 14.29 9.46 -5.55
C CYS A 158 13.14 8.45 -5.53
N ILE A 159 11.90 8.95 -5.59
CA ILE A 159 10.67 8.14 -5.76
C ILE A 159 10.11 8.21 -7.17
N SER A 160 10.77 8.93 -8.09
CA SER A 160 10.34 9.09 -9.48
C SER A 160 10.95 8.02 -10.35
N GLY A 161 10.10 7.26 -11.06
CA GLY A 161 10.54 6.25 -12.01
C GLY A 161 11.31 6.87 -13.18
N ALA A 162 11.00 8.12 -13.54
CA ALA A 162 11.70 8.84 -14.58
C ALA A 162 13.17 9.15 -14.23
N ALA A 163 13.51 9.25 -12.93
CA ALA A 163 14.85 9.58 -12.46
C ALA A 163 15.60 8.38 -11.86
N GLY A 164 14.88 7.44 -11.23
CA GLY A 164 15.47 6.29 -10.53
C GLY A 164 15.06 4.91 -11.07
N GLY A 165 14.29 4.84 -12.16
CA GLY A 165 13.79 3.59 -12.73
C GLY A 165 12.72 2.90 -11.86
N CYS A 166 12.27 1.71 -12.25
CA CYS A 166 11.18 1.00 -11.55
C CYS A 166 11.50 0.66 -10.08
N GLN A 167 12.78 0.53 -9.71
CA GLN A 167 13.19 0.33 -8.32
C GLN A 167 12.80 1.52 -7.43
N ALA A 168 12.82 2.75 -7.95
CA ALA A 168 12.45 3.95 -7.23
C ALA A 168 10.94 4.05 -6.96
N GLU A 169 10.12 3.40 -7.78
CA GLU A 169 8.65 3.42 -7.65
C GLU A 169 8.13 2.11 -7.07
N VAL A 170 8.17 1.04 -7.87
CA VAL A 170 7.62 -0.28 -7.52
C VAL A 170 8.47 -0.94 -6.44
N GLY A 171 9.80 -0.77 -6.47
CA GLY A 171 10.68 -1.25 -5.40
C GLY A 171 10.36 -0.59 -4.06
N SER A 172 10.27 0.74 -4.04
CA SER A 172 9.86 1.51 -2.86
C SER A 172 8.48 1.10 -2.35
N ALA A 173 7.48 1.01 -3.23
CA ALA A 173 6.13 0.59 -2.88
C ALA A 173 6.09 -0.83 -2.29
N SER A 174 6.93 -1.74 -2.82
CA SER A 174 7.07 -3.10 -2.31
C SER A 174 7.67 -3.12 -0.90
N GLY A 175 8.70 -2.31 -0.64
CA GLY A 175 9.30 -2.15 0.69
C GLY A 175 8.31 -1.57 1.70
N MET A 176 7.58 -0.51 1.31
CA MET A 176 6.52 0.09 2.12
C MET A 176 5.43 -0.92 2.48
N ALA A 177 4.95 -1.71 1.51
CA ALA A 177 3.91 -2.70 1.73
C ALA A 177 4.41 -3.89 2.56
N ALA A 178 5.67 -4.30 2.40
CA ALA A 178 6.26 -5.38 3.18
C ALA A 178 6.36 -5.02 4.67
N ALA A 179 6.90 -3.84 4.99
CA ALA A 179 7.00 -3.36 6.37
C ALA A 179 5.62 -3.25 7.05
N ALA A 180 4.65 -2.68 6.33
CA ALA A 180 3.27 -2.57 6.79
C ALA A 180 2.60 -3.93 7.01
N ALA A 181 2.86 -4.90 6.13
CA ALA A 181 2.34 -6.26 6.28
C ALA A 181 2.93 -6.97 7.50
N VAL A 182 4.23 -6.78 7.77
CA VAL A 182 4.89 -7.35 8.96
C VAL A 182 4.29 -6.76 10.24
N GLU A 183 4.14 -5.44 10.32
CA GLU A 183 3.54 -4.79 11.50
C GLU A 183 2.08 -5.20 11.71
N MET A 184 1.27 -5.26 10.65
CA MET A 184 -0.12 -5.75 10.73
C MET A 184 -0.19 -7.21 11.18
N ALA A 185 0.80 -8.04 10.82
CA ALA A 185 0.88 -9.44 11.28
C ALA A 185 1.42 -9.59 12.72
N GLY A 186 1.67 -8.49 13.43
CA GLY A 186 2.16 -8.49 14.81
C GLY A 186 3.69 -8.52 14.94
N GLY A 187 4.41 -8.21 13.88
CA GLY A 187 5.87 -8.07 13.91
C GLY A 187 6.33 -6.88 14.74
N THR A 188 7.58 -6.94 15.22
CA THR A 188 8.21 -5.84 15.96
C THR A 188 8.70 -4.74 15.01
N PRO A 189 8.98 -3.52 15.52
CA PRO A 189 9.58 -2.47 14.70
C PRO A 189 10.91 -2.85 14.04
N ASP A 190 11.71 -3.77 14.62
CA ASP A 190 12.96 -4.24 13.99
C ASP A 190 12.70 -5.23 12.83
N GLN A 191 11.54 -5.89 12.81
CA GLN A 191 11.17 -6.84 11.75
C GLN A 191 10.50 -6.15 10.55
N ALA A 192 9.86 -5.00 10.80
CA ALA A 192 9.22 -4.16 9.79
C ALA A 192 10.27 -3.37 8.99
#